data_AF-A0A6L9GAH8-F1
#
_entry.id   AF-A0A6L9GAH8-F1
#
_cell.length_a   1.000
_cell.length_b   1.000
_cell.length_c   1.000
_cell.angle_alpha   90.00
_cell.angle_beta   90.00
_cell.angle_gamma   90.00
#
_symmetry.space_group_name_H-M   'P 1'
#
loop_
_entity.id
_entity.type
_entity.pdbx_description
1 polymer ?
#
loop_
_entity_poly.entity_id
_entity_poly.type
_entity_poly.pdbx_seq_one_letter_code
_entity_poly.pdbx_strand_id
1 'polypeptide(L)'
;GQFIDLRNEIFIPGTIPLRLDRCHAQASHGLQGKGWSGTWAQHLRMDGPVITYQNPEGSLIVFHAPEEQVVSYNLRFPELELLGQRAGELYIYNRPEQLFYVFADEGGPT
;
A
#
# COMPACT_ATOMS: atom_id res chain seq x y z
N GLY A 1 12.47 2.55 -22.92
CA GLY A 1 11.42 1.69 -22.37
C GLY A 1 11.84 1.27 -20.98
N GLN A 2 10.93 1.31 -20.02
CA GLN A 2 11.20 0.86 -18.64
C GLN A 2 10.94 -0.65 -18.57
N PHE A 3 11.92 -1.43 -18.12
CA PHE A 3 11.79 -2.87 -17.93
C PHE A 3 11.11 -3.14 -16.59
N ILE A 4 9.98 -3.85 -16.62
CA ILE A 4 9.25 -4.30 -15.45
C ILE A 4 9.31 -5.83 -15.44
N ASP A 5 9.92 -6.43 -14.41
CA ASP A 5 9.92 -7.88 -14.18
C ASP A 5 8.94 -8.19 -13.04
N LEU A 6 8.00 -9.10 -13.28
CA LEU A 6 6.98 -9.53 -12.32
C LEU A 6 7.17 -11.02 -12.05
N ARG A 7 7.42 -11.36 -10.79
CA ARG A 7 7.57 -12.76 -10.35
C ARG A 7 6.56 -13.08 -9.28
N ASN A 8 5.75 -14.10 -9.54
CA ASN A 8 4.90 -14.71 -8.53
C ASN A 8 5.74 -15.69 -7.72
N GLU A 9 5.97 -15.39 -6.44
CA GLU A 9 6.76 -16.25 -5.56
C GLU A 9 5.87 -17.29 -4.87
N ILE A 10 4.71 -16.86 -4.37
CA ILE A 10 3.72 -17.73 -3.73
C ILE A 10 2.32 -17.29 -4.14
N PHE A 11 1.50 -18.25 -4.60
CA PHE A 11 0.07 -18.04 -4.82
C PHE A 11 -0.72 -19.17 -4.16
N ILE A 12 -1.49 -18.82 -3.13
CA ILE A 12 -2.42 -19.74 -2.46
C ILE A 12 -3.84 -19.22 -2.73
N PRO A 13 -4.67 -19.97 -3.49
CA PRO A 13 -6.04 -19.56 -3.77
C PRO A 13 -6.92 -19.67 -2.52
N GLY A 14 -8.00 -18.89 -2.48
CA GLY A 14 -8.96 -18.88 -1.38
C GLY A 14 -9.87 -17.66 -1.45
N THR A 15 -10.78 -17.53 -0.47
CA THR A 15 -11.65 -16.35 -0.33
C THR A 15 -10.85 -15.06 -0.17
N ILE A 16 -9.73 -15.13 0.55
CA ILE A 16 -8.70 -14.09 0.58
C ILE A 16 -7.45 -14.72 -0.03
N PRO A 17 -7.19 -14.52 -1.33
CA PRO A 17 -6.05 -15.16 -1.99
C PRO A 17 -4.75 -14.59 -1.42
N LEU A 18 -3.84 -15.47 -0.98
CA LEU A 18 -2.50 -15.04 -0.59
C LEU A 18 -1.63 -14.98 -1.84
N ARG A 19 -1.18 -13.77 -2.18
CA ARG A 19 -0.28 -13.54 -3.31
C ARG A 19 0.97 -12.82 -2.84
N LEU A 20 2.11 -13.46 -2.97
CA LEU A 20 3.43 -12.87 -2.74
C LEU A 20 4.11 -12.68 -4.10
N ASP A 21 4.09 -11.43 -4.56
CA ASP A 21 4.73 -11.05 -5.82
C ASP A 21 5.90 -10.12 -5.56
N ARG A 22 6.90 -10.21 -6.42
CA ARG A 22 8.01 -9.26 -6.50
C ARG A 22 8.01 -8.59 -7.85
N CYS A 23 8.05 -7.27 -7.85
CA CYS A 23 8.10 -6.42 -9.03
C CYS A 23 9.42 -5.66 -9.03
N HIS A 24 10.17 -5.72 -10.14
CA HIS A 24 11.30 -4.83 -10.36
C HIS A 24 10.88 -3.65 -11.22
N ALA A 25 10.91 -2.44 -10.67
CA ALA A 25 10.65 -1.21 -11.39
C ALA A 25 11.65 -0.13 -10.92
N GLN A 26 12.44 0.39 -11.85
CA GLN A 26 13.57 1.30 -11.54
C GLN A 26 13.19 2.56 -10.73
N ALA A 27 11.95 3.03 -10.86
CA ALA A 27 11.42 4.19 -10.14
C ALA A 27 10.84 3.83 -8.76
N SER A 28 10.76 2.54 -8.41
CA SER A 28 10.24 2.08 -7.13
C SER A 28 11.26 2.28 -6.01
N HIS A 29 10.75 2.78 -4.89
CA HIS A 29 11.47 2.96 -3.64
C HIS A 29 10.60 2.35 -2.54
N GLY A 30 11.19 1.61 -1.59
CA GLY A 30 10.42 0.96 -0.53
C GLY A 30 11.27 0.04 0.31
N LEU A 31 10.61 -0.72 1.20
CA LEU A 31 11.25 -1.61 2.19
C LEU A 31 12.16 -2.69 1.57
N GLN A 32 11.92 -3.06 0.31
CA GLN A 32 12.73 -4.04 -0.42
C GLN A 32 13.98 -3.45 -1.10
N GLY A 33 14.22 -2.14 -0.97
CA GLY A 33 15.33 -1.43 -1.60
C GLY A 33 14.99 -0.81 -2.96
N LYS A 34 15.91 -0.02 -3.49
CA LYS A 34 15.73 0.71 -4.76
C LYS A 34 15.51 -0.27 -5.92
N GLY A 35 14.50 0.00 -6.73
CA GLY A 35 14.18 -0.81 -7.90
C GLY A 35 13.22 -1.96 -7.61
N TRP A 36 12.84 -2.20 -6.35
CA TRP A 36 12.00 -3.32 -5.95
C TRP A 36 10.71 -2.86 -5.29
N SER A 37 9.62 -3.53 -5.63
CA SER A 37 8.32 -3.46 -4.98
C SER A 37 7.67 -4.83 -5.00
N GLY A 38 6.48 -4.95 -4.42
CA GLY A 38 5.74 -6.21 -4.40
C GLY A 38 4.65 -6.17 -3.36
N THR A 39 3.82 -7.20 -3.35
CA THR A 39 2.68 -7.29 -2.42
C THR A 39 3.11 -7.29 -0.95
N TRP A 40 4.38 -7.58 -0.66
CA TRP A 40 4.97 -7.60 0.67
C TRP A 40 5.81 -6.35 1.02
N ALA A 41 5.99 -5.41 0.08
CA ALA A 41 6.57 -4.08 0.35
C ALA A 41 5.52 -3.01 0.64
N GLN A 42 4.24 -3.37 0.57
CA GLN A 42 3.15 -2.44 0.79
C GLN A 42 3.22 -1.88 2.21
N HIS A 43 3.07 -0.57 2.34
CA HIS A 43 3.05 0.10 3.64
C HIS A 43 2.27 1.41 3.54
N LEU A 44 1.89 1.92 4.71
CA LEU A 44 1.44 3.28 4.89
C LEU A 44 2.57 4.10 5.52
N ARG A 45 2.75 5.33 5.03
CA ARG A 45 3.64 6.31 5.64
C ARG A 45 2.86 7.56 5.97
N MET A 46 2.89 7.96 7.23
CA MET A 46 2.26 9.19 7.71
C MET A 46 3.30 10.31 7.74
N ASP A 47 2.97 11.46 7.14
CA ASP A 47 3.77 12.68 7.15
C ASP A 47 2.83 13.89 7.33
N GLY A 48 2.69 14.34 8.58
CA GLY A 48 1.72 15.37 8.95
C GLY A 48 0.29 15.02 8.49
N PRO A 49 -0.39 15.89 7.71
CA PRO A 49 -1.76 15.65 7.25
C PRO A 49 -1.84 14.67 6.06
N VAL A 50 -0.71 14.20 5.56
CA VAL A 50 -0.63 13.33 4.40
C VAL A 50 -0.34 11.89 4.82
N ILE A 51 -1.06 10.96 4.22
CA ILE A 51 -0.81 9.54 4.36
C ILE A 51 -0.52 8.99 2.97
N THR A 52 0.63 8.35 2.79
CA THR A 52 1.05 7.75 1.51
C THR A 52 0.97 6.25 1.61
N TYR A 53 0.27 5.62 0.67
CA TYR A 53 0.23 4.18 0.49
C TYR A 53 1.15 3.79 -0.67
N GLN A 54 2.06 2.83 -0.43
CA GLN A 54 2.77 2.17 -1.51
C GLN A 54 2.02 0.90 -1.92
N ASN A 55 1.57 0.84 -3.17
CA ASN A 55 0.91 -0.34 -3.71
C ASN A 55 1.91 -1.43 -4.17
N PRO A 56 1.47 -2.64 -4.57
CA PRO A 56 2.35 -3.71 -5.01
C PRO A 56 3.28 -3.34 -6.18
N GLU A 57 2.81 -2.49 -7.09
CA GLU A 57 3.58 -2.00 -8.24
C GLU A 57 4.62 -0.94 -7.85
N GLY A 58 4.63 -0.52 -6.58
CA GLY A 58 5.54 0.47 -6.04
C GLY A 58 5.12 1.91 -6.29
N SER A 59 3.89 2.14 -6.77
CA SER A 59 3.31 3.47 -6.93
C SER A 59 2.98 4.06 -5.57
N LEU A 60 3.28 5.35 -5.40
CA LEU A 60 2.96 6.11 -4.19
C LEU A 60 1.61 6.82 -4.38
N ILE A 61 0.63 6.42 -3.58
CA ILE A 61 -0.75 6.90 -3.64
C ILE A 61 -0.97 7.78 -2.41
N VAL A 62 -1.23 9.06 -2.67
CA VAL A 62 -1.29 10.09 -1.64
C VAL A 62 -2.74 10.34 -1.23
N PHE A 63 -3.01 10.28 0.07
CA PHE A 63 -4.28 10.63 0.69
C PHE A 63 -4.09 11.85 1.58
N HIS A 64 -5.02 12.81 1.49
CA HIS A 64 -5.09 13.91 2.44
C HIS A 64 -6.05 13.53 3.56
N ALA A 65 -5.53 13.44 4.79
CA ALA A 65 -6.22 12.93 5.96
C ALA A 65 -5.73 13.67 7.24
N PRO A 66 -6.07 14.96 7.41
CA PRO A 66 -5.60 15.76 8.54
C PRO A 66 -6.31 15.42 9.85
N GLU A 67 -7.55 14.94 9.78
CA GLU A 67 -8.41 14.68 10.94
C GLU A 67 -8.13 13.29 11.55
N GLU A 68 -8.44 13.14 12.84
CA GLU A 68 -8.26 11.86 13.56
C GLU A 68 -9.07 10.72 12.93
N GLN A 69 -10.34 10.97 12.62
CA GLN A 69 -11.16 10.03 11.87
C GLN A 69 -10.85 10.16 10.38
N VAL A 70 -10.30 9.08 9.81
CA VAL A 70 -9.87 9.06 8.41
C VAL A 70 -10.95 8.43 7.55
N VAL A 71 -11.41 9.21 6.56
CA VAL A 71 -12.11 8.75 5.37
C VAL A 71 -11.59 9.60 4.20
N SER A 72 -10.76 9.01 3.36
CA SER A 72 -10.09 9.73 2.27
C SER A 72 -10.07 8.93 0.98
N TYR A 73 -10.26 9.63 -0.14
CA TYR A 73 -10.34 9.06 -1.47
C TYR A 73 -9.23 9.64 -2.34
N ASN A 74 -8.64 8.81 -3.21
CA ASN A 74 -7.68 9.30 -4.18
C ASN A 74 -8.37 9.58 -5.52
N LEU A 75 -8.12 10.76 -6.11
CA LEU A 75 -8.74 11.15 -7.39
C LEU A 75 -8.22 10.36 -8.59
N ARG A 76 -6.98 9.85 -8.52
CA ARG A 76 -6.34 9.05 -9.58
C ARG A 76 -6.59 7.56 -9.42
N PHE A 77 -6.80 7.12 -8.19
CA PHE A 77 -7.09 5.73 -7.81
C PHE A 77 -8.44 5.69 -7.06
N PRO A 78 -9.56 6.00 -7.74
CA PRO A 78 -10.88 6.07 -7.10
C PRO A 78 -11.35 4.72 -6.55
N GLU A 79 -10.75 3.62 -6.97
CA GLU A 79 -11.01 2.28 -6.46
C GLU A 79 -10.48 2.04 -5.04
N LEU A 80 -9.56 2.89 -4.56
CA LEU A 80 -8.96 2.79 -3.24
C LEU A 80 -9.53 3.84 -2.27
N GLU A 81 -9.79 3.41 -1.04
CA GLU A 81 -10.21 4.26 0.07
C GLU A 81 -9.26 4.08 1.25
N LEU A 82 -8.79 5.19 1.83
CA LEU A 82 -8.10 5.17 3.11
C LEU A 82 -9.10 5.45 4.22
N LEU A 83 -9.13 4.58 5.21
CA LEU A 83 -10.12 4.58 6.27
C LEU A 83 -9.46 4.26 7.62
N GLY A 84 -10.09 4.66 8.73
CA GLY A 84 -9.67 4.29 10.08
C GLY A 84 -9.40 5.48 10.99
N GLN A 85 -8.45 5.35 11.90
CA GLN A 85 -8.06 6.39 12.86
C GLN A 85 -6.56 6.63 12.83
N ARG A 86 -6.12 7.89 12.86
CA ARG A 86 -4.69 8.24 12.76
C ARG A 86 -3.87 7.71 13.94
N ALA A 87 -4.42 7.77 15.16
CA ALA A 87 -3.80 7.24 16.36
C ALA A 87 -4.13 5.76 16.62
N GLY A 88 -4.91 5.14 15.73
CA GLY A 88 -5.34 3.75 15.82
C GLY A 88 -4.96 2.97 14.57
N GLU A 89 -5.88 2.15 14.08
CA GLU A 89 -5.66 1.36 12.88
C GLU A 89 -6.07 2.13 11.62
N LEU A 90 -5.23 2.02 10.59
CA LEU A 90 -5.48 2.52 9.25
C LEU A 90 -5.54 1.35 8.27
N TYR A 91 -6.44 1.45 7.31
CA TYR A 91 -6.65 0.42 6.31
C TYR A 91 -6.90 1.01 4.93
N ILE A 92 -6.41 0.31 3.90
CA ILE A 92 -6.78 0.58 2.50
C ILE A 92 -7.87 -0.40 2.11
N TYR A 93 -9.03 0.11 1.72
CA TYR A 93 -10.08 -0.69 1.12
C TYR A 93 -9.95 -0.64 -0.40
N ASN A 94 -9.80 -1.80 -1.03
CA ASN A 94 -9.82 -1.96 -2.49
C ASN A 94 -11.21 -2.44 -2.91
N ARG A 95 -11.97 -1.54 -3.55
CA ARG A 95 -13.37 -1.80 -3.96
C ARG A 95 -13.52 -2.96 -4.95
N PRO A 96 -12.75 -3.03 -6.06
CA PRO A 96 -12.80 -4.15 -7.00
C PRO A 96 -12.55 -5.51 -6.37
N GLU A 97 -11.57 -5.60 -5.46
CA GLU A 97 -11.20 -6.86 -4.82
C GLU A 97 -12.07 -7.17 -3.59
N GLN A 98 -12.76 -6.16 -3.05
CA GLN A 98 -13.47 -6.21 -1.77
C GLN A 98 -12.57 -6.65 -0.62
N LEU A 99 -11.30 -6.22 -0.66
CA LEU A 99 -10.30 -6.56 0.35
C LEU A 99 -9.89 -5.33 1.15
N PHE A 100 -9.61 -5.57 2.43
CA PHE A 100 -8.97 -4.63 3.33
C PHE A 100 -7.50 -4.99 3.47
N TYR A 101 -6.63 -4.04 3.16
CA TYR A 101 -5.21 -4.10 3.48
C TYR A 101 -4.99 -3.44 4.84
N VAL A 102 -4.53 -4.24 5.79
CA VAL A 102 -4.26 -3.83 7.17
C VAL A 102 -2.75 -3.88 7.41
N PHE A 103 -2.23 -2.87 8.10
CA PHE A 103 -0.80 -2.70 8.32
C PHE A 103 -0.50 -2.66 9.82
N ALA A 104 0.53 -3.37 10.23
CA ALA A 104 1.07 -3.24 11.57
C ALA A 104 2.00 -2.02 11.64
N ASP A 105 2.07 -1.39 12.81
CA ASP A 105 3.09 -0.38 13.08
C ASP A 105 4.49 -1.04 13.02
N GLU A 106 5.43 -0.37 12.35
CA GLU A 106 6.81 -0.83 12.21
C GLU A 106 7.59 -0.66 13.53
N GLY A 107 7.02 0.04 14.53
CA GLY A 107 7.60 0.14 15.87
C GLY A 107 8.92 0.92 15.91
N GLY A 108 9.09 1.87 14.99
CA GLY A 108 10.27 2.73 14.94
C GLY A 108 10.39 3.59 16.21
N PRO A 109 11.61 3.83 16.74
CA PRO A 109 11.78 4.63 17.94
C PRO A 109 11.25 6.05 17.72
N THR A 110 10.50 6.54 18.72
CA THR A 110 10.03 7.92 18.83
C THR A 110 11.16 8.90 19.12
#